data_AF-A0A940C1Z4-F1
#
_entry.id   AF-A0A940C1Z4-F1
#
_cell.length_a   1.000
_cell.length_b   1.000
_cell.length_c   1.000
_cell.angle_alpha   90.00
_cell.angle_beta   90.00
_cell.angle_gamma   90.00
#
_symmetry.space_group_name_H-M   'P 1'
#
loop_
_entity.id
_entity.type
_entity.pdbx_description
1 polymer ?
#
loop_
_entity_poly.entity_id
_entity_poly.type
_entity_poly.pdbx_seq_one_letter_code
_entity_poly.pdbx_strand_id
1 'polypeptide(L)'
;MKLILQGEPNPRQKEFFLARSRHIAYGGARGGGKSWAMRRKFVLLALRYPGLRLLLLRRTLPELRENHIVPLQQELYGAAQYNGTERVFRFPNGSRIKLGYCDNAQDVYQYQGQEYEVVGLEEATHFTEEQMRFLTTCNRTTRKDFSPRMYYTCNPGNVGHAWVKRLFIDRQYTDGERPEDYIFIPARIYDNRVLLESDPGYIHQLMALPEELRRAHLDGDWDVHEGQYFREFSREKHVTEPFPIPAWWRRFRSMDWGYNDPCCVLWHAV
;
A
#
# COMPACT_ATOMS: atom_id res chain seq x y z
N MET A 1 2.35 -1.07 -34.79
CA MET A 1 3.50 -0.96 -33.88
C MET A 1 3.45 -2.08 -32.85
N LYS A 2 4.58 -2.67 -32.46
CA LYS A 2 4.65 -3.79 -31.50
C LYS A 2 5.21 -3.28 -30.16
N LEU A 3 4.38 -3.27 -29.11
CA LEU A 3 4.83 -3.02 -27.74
C LEU A 3 5.43 -4.30 -27.15
N ILE A 4 6.69 -4.24 -26.68
CA ILE A 4 7.36 -5.36 -26.02
C ILE A 4 7.53 -5.01 -24.54
N LEU A 5 6.83 -5.73 -23.69
CA LEU A 5 6.90 -5.57 -22.25
C LEU A 5 8.00 -6.49 -21.68
N GLN A 6 9.12 -5.93 -21.25
CA GLN A 6 10.27 -6.69 -20.74
C GLN A 6 10.07 -7.18 -19.30
N GLY A 7 10.77 -8.24 -18.91
CA GLY A 7 10.76 -8.81 -17.57
C GLY A 7 9.68 -9.87 -17.35
N GLU A 8 10.04 -10.93 -16.62
CA GLU A 8 9.13 -11.99 -16.20
C GLU A 8 8.71 -11.77 -14.73
N PRO A 9 7.40 -11.80 -14.42
CA PRO A 9 6.97 -11.67 -13.04
C PRO A 9 7.33 -12.91 -12.20
N ASN A 10 7.78 -12.68 -10.97
CA ASN A 10 7.89 -13.74 -9.98
C ASN A 10 6.49 -14.25 -9.53
N PRO A 11 6.40 -15.35 -8.76
CA PRO A 11 5.11 -15.90 -8.33
C PRO A 11 4.19 -14.92 -7.58
N ARG A 12 4.73 -14.06 -6.71
CA ARG A 12 3.96 -13.06 -5.96
C ARG A 12 3.47 -11.91 -6.85
N GLN A 13 4.28 -11.50 -7.82
CA GLN A 13 3.87 -10.54 -8.84
C GLN A 13 2.77 -11.13 -9.75
N LYS A 14 2.84 -12.42 -10.10
CA LYS A 14 1.75 -13.12 -10.81
C LYS A 14 0.45 -13.12 -9.99
N GLU A 15 0.53 -13.40 -8.69
CA GLU A 15 -0.61 -13.31 -7.76
C GLU A 15 -1.23 -11.90 -7.77
N PHE A 16 -0.39 -10.85 -7.66
CA PHE A 16 -0.82 -9.46 -7.74
C PHE A 16 -1.47 -9.10 -9.08
N PHE A 17 -0.97 -9.68 -10.18
CA PHE A 17 -1.53 -9.46 -11.51
C PHE A 17 -2.87 -10.16 -11.72
N LEU A 18 -3.09 -11.31 -11.07
CA LEU A 18 -4.33 -12.07 -11.20
C LEU A 18 -5.43 -11.61 -10.25
N ALA A 19 -5.06 -10.95 -9.14
CA ALA A 19 -5.99 -10.46 -8.14
C ALA A 19 -7.07 -9.49 -8.70
N ARG A 20 -8.29 -9.64 -8.17
CA ARG A 20 -9.49 -8.90 -8.60
C ARG A 20 -10.34 -8.32 -7.46
N SER A 21 -9.95 -8.49 -6.20
CA SER A 21 -10.65 -7.93 -5.03
C SER A 21 -10.76 -6.40 -5.10
N ARG A 22 -11.58 -5.79 -4.23
CA ARG A 22 -11.76 -4.33 -4.22
C ARG A 22 -10.47 -3.60 -3.86
N HIS A 23 -9.73 -4.12 -2.88
CA HIS A 23 -8.49 -3.57 -2.34
C HIS A 23 -7.38 -4.63 -2.35
N ILE A 24 -6.31 -4.39 -3.10
CA ILE A 24 -5.19 -5.32 -3.26
C ILE A 24 -3.90 -4.66 -2.81
N ALA A 25 -3.34 -5.08 -1.67
CA ALA A 25 -2.04 -4.64 -1.22
C ALA A 25 -0.95 -5.65 -1.57
N TYR A 26 0.15 -5.16 -2.14
CA TYR A 26 1.40 -5.91 -2.33
C TYR A 26 2.48 -5.22 -1.52
N GLY A 27 2.92 -5.83 -0.41
CA GLY A 27 3.71 -5.12 0.59
C GLY A 27 4.62 -5.99 1.44
N GLY A 28 5.57 -5.36 2.13
CA GLY A 28 6.56 -6.04 2.97
C GLY A 28 7.96 -5.44 2.80
N ALA A 29 8.94 -6.28 2.49
CA ALA A 29 10.35 -5.90 2.43
C ALA A 29 10.66 -4.95 1.25
N ARG A 30 11.67 -4.09 1.41
CA ARG A 30 12.29 -3.32 0.32
C ARG A 30 12.92 -4.25 -0.72
N GLY A 31 13.05 -3.76 -1.95
CA GLY A 31 13.63 -4.55 -3.04
C GLY A 31 12.73 -5.64 -3.64
N GLY A 32 11.53 -5.90 -3.10
CA GLY A 32 10.62 -6.95 -3.61
C GLY A 32 9.95 -6.70 -4.98
N GLY A 33 10.41 -5.73 -5.77
CA GLY A 33 9.90 -5.47 -7.13
C GLY A 33 8.47 -4.92 -7.21
N LYS A 34 7.99 -4.25 -6.15
CA LYS A 34 6.61 -3.75 -6.01
C LYS A 34 6.27 -2.64 -7.00
N SER A 35 7.09 -1.60 -7.09
CA SER A 35 6.81 -0.44 -7.96
C SER A 35 6.82 -0.83 -9.44
N TRP A 36 7.68 -1.80 -9.84
CA TRP A 36 7.63 -2.40 -11.17
C TRP A 36 6.31 -3.14 -11.41
N ALA A 37 5.88 -3.97 -10.46
CA ALA A 37 4.63 -4.71 -10.56
C ALA A 37 3.42 -3.78 -10.66
N MET A 38 3.39 -2.69 -9.88
CA MET A 38 2.35 -1.66 -9.96
C MET A 38 2.26 -1.05 -11.37
N ARG A 39 3.39 -0.56 -11.92
CA ARG A 39 3.43 -0.02 -13.30
C ARG A 39 2.95 -1.05 -14.31
N ARG A 40 3.48 -2.27 -14.26
CA ARG A 40 3.13 -3.34 -15.20
C ARG A 40 1.65 -3.71 -15.11
N LYS A 41 1.08 -3.82 -13.92
CA LYS A 41 -0.35 -4.07 -13.70
C LYS A 41 -1.22 -2.99 -14.35
N PHE A 42 -0.86 -1.72 -14.17
CA PHE A 42 -1.57 -0.59 -14.77
C PHE A 42 -1.53 -0.64 -16.30
N VAL A 43 -0.36 -0.90 -16.88
CA VAL A 43 -0.20 -1.06 -18.33
C VAL A 43 -1.04 -2.24 -18.85
N LEU A 44 -0.97 -3.40 -18.21
CA LEU A 44 -1.75 -4.58 -18.61
C LEU A 44 -3.26 -4.33 -18.55
N LEU A 45 -3.74 -3.63 -17.52
CA LEU A 45 -5.15 -3.25 -17.41
C LEU A 45 -5.56 -2.27 -18.51
N ALA A 46 -4.75 -1.23 -18.76
CA ALA A 46 -5.02 -0.24 -19.81
C ALA A 46 -5.07 -0.87 -21.21
N LEU A 47 -4.20 -1.86 -21.48
CA LEU A 47 -4.20 -2.61 -22.74
C LEU A 47 -5.39 -3.57 -22.85
N ARG A 48 -5.76 -4.24 -21.74
CA ARG A 48 -6.81 -5.27 -21.76
C ARG A 48 -8.23 -4.70 -21.87
N TYR A 49 -8.49 -3.57 -21.23
CA TYR A 49 -9.82 -2.97 -21.17
C TYR A 49 -9.82 -1.63 -21.92
N PRO A 50 -10.52 -1.49 -23.06
CA PRO A 50 -10.62 -0.23 -23.78
C PRO A 50 -11.30 0.86 -22.95
N GLY A 51 -10.83 2.10 -23.05
CA GLY A 51 -11.41 3.27 -22.38
C GLY A 51 -11.29 3.27 -20.85
N LEU A 52 -10.37 2.50 -20.27
CA LEU A 52 -10.19 2.41 -18.81
C LEU A 52 -9.53 3.68 -18.26
N ARG A 53 -10.05 4.25 -17.16
CA ARG A 53 -9.46 5.40 -16.47
C ARG A 53 -8.71 4.92 -15.24
N LEU A 54 -7.38 5.01 -15.28
CA LEU A 54 -6.51 4.62 -14.19
C LEU A 54 -5.84 5.87 -13.58
N LEU A 55 -5.74 5.90 -12.25
CA LEU A 55 -5.02 6.91 -11.48
C LEU A 55 -3.91 6.24 -10.67
N LEU A 56 -2.67 6.63 -10.89
CA LEU A 56 -1.53 6.19 -10.07
C LEU A 56 -0.99 7.38 -9.30
N LEU A 57 -0.92 7.22 -7.98
CA LEU A 57 -0.55 8.25 -7.02
C LEU A 57 0.73 7.89 -6.30
N ARG A 58 1.50 8.93 -6.02
CA ARG A 58 2.65 8.92 -5.11
C ARG A 58 2.53 10.11 -4.15
N ARG A 59 3.27 10.13 -3.04
CA ARG A 59 3.17 11.24 -2.08
C ARG A 59 3.46 12.58 -2.74
N THR A 60 4.65 12.71 -3.33
CA THR A 60 5.12 13.97 -3.91
C THR A 60 5.29 13.87 -5.43
N LEU A 61 5.22 15.02 -6.12
CA LEU A 61 5.42 15.07 -7.57
C LEU A 61 6.85 14.68 -8.01
N PRO A 62 7.93 15.08 -7.31
CA PRO A 62 9.29 14.63 -7.63
C PRO A 62 9.44 13.10 -7.55
N GLU A 63 8.95 12.48 -6.48
CA GLU A 63 8.97 11.01 -6.34
C GLU A 63 8.17 10.33 -7.45
N LEU A 64 6.98 10.85 -7.76
CA LEU A 64 6.14 10.33 -8.85
C LEU A 64 6.90 10.35 -10.19
N ARG A 65 7.67 11.42 -10.43
CA ARG A 65 8.39 11.59 -11.69
C ARG A 65 9.45 10.52 -11.87
N GLU A 66 10.33 10.36 -10.89
CA GLU A 66 11.45 9.42 -10.96
C GLU A 66 10.96 7.97 -10.90
N ASN A 67 10.00 7.67 -10.02
CA ASN A 67 9.55 6.30 -9.81
C ASN A 67 8.59 5.81 -10.92
N HIS A 68 7.84 6.70 -11.56
CA HIS A 68 6.75 6.30 -12.47
C HIS A 68 6.71 7.00 -13.81
N ILE A 69 6.82 8.34 -13.86
CA ILE A 69 6.74 9.06 -15.14
C ILE A 69 7.86 8.61 -16.07
N VAL A 70 9.11 8.74 -15.63
CA VAL A 70 10.29 8.43 -16.48
C VAL A 70 10.30 6.96 -16.92
N PRO A 71 10.12 5.96 -16.03
CA PRO A 71 10.06 4.56 -16.45
C PRO A 71 8.91 4.24 -17.41
N LEU A 72 7.72 4.81 -17.18
CA LEU A 72 6.57 4.58 -18.08
C LEU A 72 6.77 5.25 -19.44
N GLN A 73 7.42 6.42 -19.51
CA GLN A 73 7.75 7.06 -20.78
C GLN A 73 8.67 6.18 -21.63
N GLN A 74 9.65 5.52 -21.01
CA GLN A 74 10.54 4.58 -21.68
C GLN A 74 9.79 3.32 -22.10
N GLU A 75 9.04 2.69 -21.18
CA GLU A 75 8.31 1.44 -21.43
C GLU A 75 7.21 1.59 -22.49
N LEU A 76 6.53 2.74 -22.52
CA LEU A 76 5.40 3.00 -23.41
C LEU A 76 5.78 3.82 -24.65
N TYR A 77 7.07 3.99 -24.94
CA TYR A 77 7.53 4.76 -26.08
C TYR A 77 6.89 4.25 -27.39
N GLY A 78 6.21 5.16 -28.09
CA GLY A 78 5.41 4.88 -29.29
C GLY A 78 4.05 4.18 -29.03
N ALA A 79 3.85 3.56 -27.87
CA ALA A 79 2.63 2.80 -27.55
C ALA A 79 1.53 3.64 -26.93
N ALA A 80 1.89 4.60 -26.08
CA ALA A 80 0.96 5.54 -25.47
C ALA A 80 1.57 6.94 -25.48
N GLN A 81 0.79 7.94 -25.86
CA GLN A 81 1.25 9.32 -25.91
C GLN A 81 1.22 9.91 -24.49
N TYR A 82 2.34 10.48 -24.05
CA TYR A 82 2.43 11.18 -22.78
C TYR A 82 2.19 12.69 -22.96
N ASN A 83 1.26 13.25 -22.17
CA ASN A 83 1.08 14.69 -22.02
C ASN A 83 1.65 15.14 -20.66
N GLY A 84 2.72 15.94 -20.70
CA GLY A 84 3.42 16.40 -19.50
C GLY A 84 2.64 17.38 -18.62
N THR A 85 1.81 18.23 -19.22
CA THR A 85 0.99 19.21 -18.50
C THR A 85 -0.12 18.51 -17.71
N GLU A 86 -0.85 17.61 -18.37
CA GLU A 86 -1.91 16.83 -17.74
C GLU A 86 -1.39 15.67 -16.88
N ARG A 87 -0.12 15.26 -17.08
CA ARG A 87 0.51 14.06 -16.51
C ARG A 87 -0.28 12.79 -16.83
N VAL A 88 -0.57 12.58 -18.11
CA VAL A 88 -1.41 11.46 -18.58
C VAL A 88 -0.75 10.73 -19.73
N PHE A 89 -0.75 9.39 -19.66
CA PHE A 89 -0.54 8.52 -20.80
C PHE A 89 -1.87 8.17 -21.45
N ARG A 90 -2.00 8.37 -22.76
CA ARG A 90 -3.19 8.04 -23.56
C ARG A 90 -2.89 6.88 -24.49
N PHE A 91 -3.67 5.81 -24.36
CA PHE A 91 -3.54 4.59 -25.17
C PHE A 91 -4.43 4.66 -26.41
N PRO A 92 -4.06 4.00 -27.52
CA PRO A 92 -4.87 3.99 -28.76
C PRO A 92 -6.29 3.43 -28.59
N ASN A 93 -6.53 2.58 -27.58
CA ASN A 93 -7.85 2.04 -27.27
C ASN A 93 -8.71 2.96 -26.38
N GLY A 94 -8.30 4.22 -26.19
CA GLY A 94 -8.98 5.22 -25.37
C GLY A 94 -8.70 5.14 -23.87
N SER A 95 -7.96 4.12 -23.40
CA SER A 95 -7.56 4.04 -21.99
C SER A 95 -6.58 5.14 -21.63
N ARG A 96 -6.56 5.54 -20.35
CA ARG A 96 -5.64 6.55 -19.84
C ARG A 96 -5.08 6.18 -18.48
N ILE A 97 -3.79 6.44 -18.28
CA ILE A 97 -3.13 6.40 -16.97
C ILE A 97 -2.81 7.84 -16.58
N LYS A 98 -3.53 8.39 -15.61
CA LYS A 98 -3.24 9.68 -14.99
C LYS A 98 -2.26 9.46 -13.83
N LEU A 99 -1.22 10.28 -13.79
CA LEU A 99 -0.22 10.31 -12.72
C LEU A 99 -0.47 11.54 -11.85
N GLY A 100 -0.71 11.31 -10.57
CA GLY A 100 -1.03 12.36 -9.60
C GLY A 100 -0.23 12.24 -8.31
N TYR A 101 -0.38 13.22 -7.43
CA TYR A 101 0.24 13.25 -6.12
C TYR A 101 -0.75 13.77 -5.06
N CYS A 102 -0.47 13.46 -3.79
CA CYS A 102 -1.12 14.08 -2.63
C CYS A 102 -0.07 14.39 -1.56
N ASP A 103 0.54 15.55 -1.63
CA ASP A 103 1.61 15.93 -0.71
C ASP A 103 1.03 16.45 0.61
N ASN A 104 -0.07 17.19 0.52
CA ASN A 104 -0.78 17.77 1.67
C ASN A 104 -2.22 17.23 1.76
N ALA A 105 -2.90 17.47 2.88
CA ALA A 105 -4.29 17.06 3.07
C ALA A 105 -5.23 17.66 2.00
N GLN A 106 -4.98 18.90 1.58
CA GLN A 106 -5.80 19.61 0.59
C GLN A 106 -5.66 19.06 -0.84
N ASP A 107 -4.56 18.38 -1.15
CA ASP A 107 -4.32 17.86 -2.49
C ASP A 107 -5.31 16.76 -2.90
N VAL A 108 -6.02 16.15 -1.94
CA VAL A 108 -7.05 15.16 -2.26
C VAL A 108 -8.22 15.79 -3.02
N TYR A 109 -8.53 17.07 -2.78
CA TYR A 109 -9.64 17.77 -3.42
C TYR A 109 -9.44 17.96 -4.93
N GLN A 110 -8.21 17.85 -5.43
CA GLN A 110 -7.93 17.77 -6.86
C GLN A 110 -8.71 16.64 -7.54
N TYR A 111 -8.98 15.55 -6.82
CA TYR A 111 -9.67 14.37 -7.32
C TYR A 111 -11.17 14.38 -7.02
N GLN A 112 -11.67 15.43 -6.36
CA GLN A 112 -13.10 15.59 -6.10
C GLN A 112 -13.87 15.68 -7.43
N GLY A 113 -14.99 14.96 -7.52
CA GLY A 113 -15.82 14.90 -8.73
C GLY A 113 -15.20 14.11 -9.89
N GLN A 114 -13.97 13.61 -9.74
CA GLN A 114 -13.35 12.75 -10.74
C GLN A 114 -13.79 11.28 -10.56
N GLU A 115 -13.51 10.49 -11.58
CA GLU A 115 -13.89 9.08 -11.63
C GLU A 115 -12.78 8.25 -12.27
N TYR A 116 -12.41 7.19 -11.57
CA TYR A 116 -11.39 6.24 -11.97
C TYR A 116 -11.87 4.81 -11.70
N GLU A 117 -11.74 3.93 -12.68
CA GLU A 117 -11.99 2.50 -12.49
C GLU A 117 -10.89 1.85 -11.64
N VAL A 118 -9.66 2.35 -11.77
CA VAL A 118 -8.49 1.83 -11.06
C VAL A 118 -7.75 2.96 -10.37
N VAL A 119 -7.50 2.82 -9.07
CA VAL A 119 -6.64 3.74 -8.31
C VAL A 119 -5.46 2.96 -7.73
N GLY A 120 -4.27 3.52 -7.80
CA GLY A 120 -3.04 2.91 -7.29
C GLY A 120 -2.36 3.86 -6.32
N LEU A 121 -2.14 3.44 -5.08
CA LEU A 121 -1.34 4.18 -4.11
C LEU A 121 0.04 3.53 -4.02
N GLU A 122 1.04 4.23 -4.51
CA GLU A 122 2.42 3.78 -4.44
C GLU A 122 3.10 4.28 -3.17
N GLU A 123 3.69 3.35 -2.41
CA GLU A 123 3.99 3.52 -0.98
C GLU A 123 2.81 4.11 -0.20
N ALA A 124 1.71 3.35 -0.20
CA ALA A 124 0.46 3.68 0.48
C ALA A 124 0.66 4.11 1.95
N THR A 125 1.67 3.57 2.63
CA THR A 125 2.04 3.97 3.99
C THR A 125 2.48 5.44 4.13
N HIS A 126 2.76 6.15 3.04
CA HIS A 126 3.01 7.60 3.07
C HIS A 126 1.73 8.44 3.07
N PHE A 127 0.57 7.81 2.84
CA PHE A 127 -0.72 8.48 2.85
C PHE A 127 -1.41 8.27 4.19
N THR A 128 -2.13 9.30 4.66
CA THR A 128 -3.02 9.13 5.81
C THR A 128 -4.24 8.29 5.42
N GLU A 129 -4.90 7.71 6.42
CA GLU A 129 -6.12 6.94 6.18
C GLU A 129 -7.23 7.82 5.58
N GLU A 130 -7.34 9.07 6.01
CA GLU A 130 -8.27 10.06 5.47
C GLU A 130 -8.04 10.30 3.98
N GLN A 131 -6.78 10.48 3.55
CA GLN A 131 -6.47 10.65 2.13
C GLN A 131 -6.84 9.40 1.34
N MET A 132 -6.53 8.22 1.86
CA MET A 132 -6.90 6.94 1.22
C MET A 132 -8.42 6.78 1.09
N ARG A 133 -9.18 7.10 2.15
CA ARG A 133 -10.65 7.05 2.14
C ARG A 133 -11.23 8.04 1.14
N PHE A 134 -10.72 9.27 1.10
CA PHE A 134 -11.14 10.26 0.10
C PHE A 134 -10.91 9.75 -1.33
N LEU A 135 -9.73 9.20 -1.62
CA LEU A 135 -9.40 8.65 -2.93
C LEU A 135 -10.23 7.40 -3.29
N THR A 136 -10.73 6.68 -2.29
CA THR A 136 -11.67 5.58 -2.50
C THR A 136 -13.01 6.08 -3.06
N THR A 137 -13.43 7.31 -2.72
CA THR A 137 -14.70 7.89 -3.20
C THR A 137 -14.72 8.18 -4.70
N CYS A 138 -13.56 8.49 -5.30
CA CYS A 138 -13.45 8.68 -6.75
C CYS A 138 -13.20 7.36 -7.51
N ASN A 139 -13.00 6.24 -6.79
CA ASN A 139 -12.82 4.93 -7.41
C ASN A 139 -14.16 4.23 -7.68
N ARG A 140 -14.83 4.70 -8.74
CA ARG A 140 -16.19 4.31 -9.12
C ARG A 140 -16.34 4.21 -10.63
N THR A 141 -17.34 3.46 -11.09
CA THR A 141 -17.65 3.32 -12.52
C THR A 141 -19.10 2.88 -12.73
N THR A 142 -19.63 3.18 -13.90
CA THR A 142 -20.92 2.68 -14.41
C THR A 142 -20.75 1.53 -15.40
N ARG A 143 -19.51 1.13 -15.69
CA ARG A 143 -19.18 0.03 -16.58
C ARG A 143 -19.67 -1.31 -16.03
N LYS A 144 -20.12 -2.19 -16.93
CA LYS A 144 -20.58 -3.55 -16.59
C LYS A 144 -19.49 -4.62 -16.75
N ASP A 145 -18.44 -4.31 -17.52
CA ASP A 145 -17.33 -5.24 -17.85
C ASP A 145 -16.15 -5.14 -16.86
N PHE A 146 -16.18 -4.17 -15.95
CA PHE A 146 -15.11 -3.91 -14.99
C PHE A 146 -15.67 -3.43 -13.65
N SER A 147 -15.20 -4.02 -12.55
CA SER A 147 -15.50 -3.56 -11.20
C SER A 147 -14.37 -2.68 -10.68
N PRO A 148 -14.65 -1.56 -9.99
CA PRO A 148 -13.61 -0.68 -9.47
C PRO A 148 -12.61 -1.41 -8.55
N ARG A 149 -11.32 -1.11 -8.67
CA ARG A 149 -10.26 -1.73 -7.86
C ARG A 149 -9.21 -0.72 -7.42
N MET A 150 -8.77 -0.84 -6.17
CA MET A 150 -7.62 -0.12 -5.64
C MET A 150 -6.44 -1.08 -5.45
N TYR A 151 -5.25 -0.61 -5.84
CA TYR A 151 -3.99 -1.31 -5.65
C TYR A 151 -3.08 -0.50 -4.73
N TYR A 152 -2.34 -1.18 -3.88
CA TYR A 152 -1.43 -0.56 -2.91
C TYR A 152 -0.06 -1.23 -3.01
N THR A 153 1.00 -0.45 -3.14
CA THR A 153 2.33 -0.93 -2.72
C THR A 153 2.65 -0.35 -1.36
N CYS A 154 3.27 -1.12 -0.48
CA CYS A 154 3.58 -0.61 0.86
C CYS A 154 4.78 -1.32 1.49
N ASN A 155 5.43 -0.63 2.42
CA ASN A 155 6.42 -1.20 3.34
C ASN A 155 6.03 -0.75 4.75
N PRO A 156 6.31 -1.54 5.79
CA PRO A 156 6.05 -1.12 7.17
C PRO A 156 6.67 0.24 7.51
N GLY A 157 5.87 1.11 8.14
CA GLY A 157 6.29 2.40 8.72
C GLY A 157 5.54 3.60 8.15
N ASN A 158 5.96 4.81 8.51
CA ASN A 158 5.34 6.08 8.13
C ASN A 158 3.91 6.29 8.67
N VAL A 159 3.30 7.44 8.34
CA VAL A 159 1.99 7.88 8.86
C VAL A 159 0.85 6.91 8.58
N GLY A 160 0.94 6.16 7.48
CA GLY A 160 -0.06 5.19 7.06
C GLY A 160 0.15 3.78 7.59
N HIS A 161 1.18 3.55 8.42
CA HIS A 161 1.48 2.23 9.00
C HIS A 161 0.25 1.59 9.62
N ALA A 162 -0.40 2.31 10.54
CA ALA A 162 -1.47 1.77 11.39
C ALA A 162 -2.67 1.30 10.56
N TRP A 163 -3.14 2.11 9.61
CA TRP A 163 -4.31 1.74 8.81
C TRP A 163 -4.01 0.62 7.82
N VAL A 164 -2.80 0.57 7.24
CA VAL A 164 -2.40 -0.52 6.35
C VAL A 164 -2.31 -1.84 7.14
N LYS A 165 -1.67 -1.82 8.31
CA LYS A 165 -1.57 -2.98 9.19
C LYS A 165 -2.97 -3.48 9.58
N ARG A 166 -3.82 -2.58 10.08
CA ARG A 166 -5.21 -2.88 10.49
C ARG A 166 -6.01 -3.58 9.38
N LEU A 167 -6.02 -3.01 8.17
CA LEU A 167 -6.85 -3.51 7.06
C LEU A 167 -6.30 -4.78 6.40
N PHE A 168 -4.98 -4.86 6.20
CA PHE A 168 -4.37 -5.88 5.35
C PHE A 168 -3.65 -6.99 6.12
N ILE A 169 -3.15 -6.70 7.32
CA ILE A 169 -2.36 -7.64 8.13
C ILE A 169 -3.21 -8.20 9.26
N ASP A 170 -3.68 -7.33 10.14
CA ASP A 170 -4.48 -7.70 11.32
C ASP A 170 -5.93 -8.06 10.94
N ARG A 171 -6.37 -7.63 9.75
CA ARG A 171 -7.72 -7.88 9.20
C ARG A 171 -8.82 -7.45 10.17
N GLN A 172 -8.63 -6.29 10.81
CA GLN A 172 -9.58 -5.67 11.72
C GLN A 172 -10.38 -4.62 10.96
N TYR A 173 -11.68 -4.85 10.83
CA TYR A 173 -12.56 -4.04 9.99
C TYR A 173 -13.57 -3.27 10.83
N THR A 174 -13.91 -2.06 10.38
CA THR A 174 -15.00 -1.26 10.95
C THR A 174 -16.27 -1.38 10.09
N ASP A 175 -17.38 -0.81 10.55
CA ASP A 175 -18.63 -0.80 9.80
C ASP A 175 -18.43 -0.26 8.36
N GLY A 176 -18.95 -1.01 7.38
CA GLY A 176 -18.80 -0.71 5.96
C GLY A 176 -17.56 -1.31 5.28
N GLU A 177 -16.62 -1.88 6.03
CA GLU A 177 -15.45 -2.59 5.50
C GLU A 177 -15.72 -4.10 5.49
N ARG A 178 -15.77 -4.71 4.30
CA ARG A 178 -16.03 -6.15 4.16
C ARG A 178 -14.74 -6.96 4.06
N PRO A 179 -14.51 -8.01 4.86
CA PRO A 179 -13.26 -8.79 4.84
C PRO A 179 -12.87 -9.36 3.47
N GLU A 180 -13.83 -9.74 2.64
CA GLU A 180 -13.64 -10.30 1.29
C GLU A 180 -13.15 -9.28 0.26
N ASP A 181 -13.31 -7.99 0.55
CA ASP A 181 -12.87 -6.90 -0.32
C ASP A 181 -11.35 -6.68 -0.27
N TYR A 182 -10.67 -7.19 0.78
CA TYR A 182 -9.25 -6.93 1.04
C TYR A 182 -8.41 -8.19 0.89
N ILE A 183 -7.31 -8.06 0.15
CA ILE A 183 -6.26 -9.07 0.10
C ILE A 183 -4.88 -8.43 0.29
N PHE A 184 -3.99 -9.18 0.94
CA PHE A 184 -2.59 -8.82 1.11
C PHE A 184 -1.70 -9.89 0.50
N ILE A 185 -0.76 -9.44 -0.33
CA ILE A 185 0.24 -10.28 -0.98
C ILE A 185 1.60 -9.88 -0.38
N PRO A 186 2.31 -10.79 0.30
CA PRO A 186 3.60 -10.47 0.88
C PRO A 186 4.67 -10.34 -0.21
N ALA A 187 5.49 -9.31 -0.09
CA ALA A 187 6.68 -9.06 -0.91
C ALA A 187 7.93 -9.29 -0.07
N ARG A 188 8.80 -10.22 -0.47
CA ARG A 188 10.12 -10.41 0.14
C ARG A 188 11.21 -10.02 -0.84
N ILE A 189 12.37 -9.62 -0.32
CA ILE A 189 13.55 -9.35 -1.16
C ILE A 189 13.96 -10.58 -1.98
N TYR A 190 13.85 -11.77 -1.39
CA TYR A 190 14.19 -13.05 -2.00
C TYR A 190 13.28 -13.44 -3.18
N ASP A 191 12.10 -12.79 -3.31
CA ASP A 191 11.25 -12.98 -4.47
C ASP A 191 11.81 -12.28 -5.72
N ASN A 192 12.71 -11.31 -5.55
CA ASN A 192 13.28 -10.52 -6.65
C ASN A 192 14.69 -11.01 -7.02
N ARG A 193 14.75 -12.15 -7.73
CA ARG A 193 16.01 -12.74 -8.20
C ARG A 193 16.82 -11.80 -9.08
N VAL A 194 16.15 -11.02 -9.93
CA VAL A 194 16.81 -10.06 -10.84
C VAL A 194 17.65 -9.05 -10.05
N LEU A 195 17.12 -8.51 -8.95
CA LEU A 195 17.87 -7.60 -8.09
C LEU A 195 19.04 -8.29 -7.40
N LEU A 196 18.82 -9.50 -6.87
CA LEU A 196 19.86 -10.24 -6.16
C LEU A 196 21.01 -10.70 -7.06
N GLU A 197 20.72 -11.00 -8.33
CA GLU A 197 21.73 -11.34 -9.34
C GLU A 197 22.51 -10.09 -9.79
N SER A 198 21.83 -8.94 -9.89
CA SER A 198 22.44 -7.69 -10.36
C SER A 198 23.20 -6.94 -9.27
N ASP A 199 22.75 -7.04 -8.01
CA ASP A 199 23.39 -6.45 -6.83
C ASP A 199 23.34 -7.43 -5.64
N PRO A 200 24.27 -8.40 -5.59
CA PRO A 200 24.38 -9.33 -4.47
C PRO A 200 24.68 -8.64 -3.12
N GLY A 201 25.27 -7.44 -3.16
CA GLY A 201 25.63 -6.66 -1.98
C GLY A 201 24.45 -5.99 -1.29
N TYR A 202 23.30 -5.86 -1.97
CA TYR A 202 22.13 -5.16 -1.45
C TYR A 202 21.60 -5.76 -0.14
N ILE A 203 21.62 -7.09 0.01
CA ILE A 203 21.21 -7.75 1.25
C ILE A 203 22.11 -7.33 2.41
N HIS A 204 23.43 -7.26 2.20
CA HIS A 204 24.37 -6.86 3.25
C HIS A 204 24.12 -5.43 3.72
N GLN A 205 23.74 -4.52 2.81
CA GLN A 205 23.36 -3.16 3.17
C GLN A 205 22.11 -3.13 4.06
N LEU A 206 21.08 -3.91 3.71
CA LEU A 206 19.88 -4.00 4.53
C LEU A 206 20.14 -4.66 5.90
N MET A 207 21.02 -5.65 5.95
CA MET A 207 21.44 -6.29 7.22
C MET A 207 22.19 -5.34 8.14
N ALA A 208 22.89 -4.34 7.60
CA ALA A 208 23.63 -3.34 8.37
C ALA A 208 22.74 -2.23 8.96
N LEU A 209 21.44 -2.22 8.66
CA LEU A 209 20.50 -1.26 9.22
C LEU A 209 20.28 -1.52 10.74
N PRO A 210 19.93 -0.49 11.52
CA PRO A 210 19.43 -0.67 12.88
C PRO A 210 18.29 -1.68 12.93
N GLU A 211 18.19 -2.44 14.02
CA GLU A 211 17.32 -3.63 14.10
C GLU A 211 15.86 -3.40 13.66
N GLU A 212 15.25 -2.28 14.06
CA GLU A 212 13.90 -1.92 13.64
C GLU A 212 13.81 -1.71 12.12
N LEU A 213 14.71 -0.90 11.56
CA LEU A 213 14.76 -0.65 10.12
C LEU A 213 15.10 -1.92 9.33
N ARG A 214 15.97 -2.78 9.88
CA ARG A 214 16.28 -4.08 9.30
C ARG A 214 15.04 -4.97 9.25
N ARG A 215 14.32 -5.16 10.36
CA ARG A 215 13.09 -5.95 10.39
C ARG A 215 12.03 -5.41 9.43
N ALA A 216 11.86 -4.09 9.38
CA ALA A 216 10.89 -3.47 8.48
C ALA A 216 11.31 -3.60 6.99
N HIS A 217 12.57 -3.34 6.66
CA HIS A 217 13.03 -3.23 5.28
C HIS A 217 13.54 -4.55 4.68
N LEU A 218 14.10 -5.45 5.49
CA LEU A 218 14.58 -6.77 5.04
C LEU A 218 13.50 -7.84 5.21
N ASP A 219 12.91 -7.92 6.41
CA ASP A 219 11.99 -8.99 6.77
C ASP A 219 10.53 -8.65 6.40
N GLY A 220 10.24 -7.37 6.17
CA GLY A 220 8.89 -6.89 5.86
C GLY A 220 7.95 -6.97 7.06
N ASP A 221 8.51 -6.86 8.27
CA ASP A 221 7.83 -7.04 9.53
C ASP A 221 6.95 -5.82 9.87
N TRP A 222 5.65 -6.07 10.06
CA TRP A 222 4.65 -5.05 10.36
C TRP A 222 4.52 -4.75 11.86
N ASP A 223 5.13 -5.53 12.75
CA ASP A 223 5.04 -5.33 14.20
C ASP A 223 6.17 -4.43 14.75
N VAL A 224 7.07 -3.97 13.87
CA VAL A 224 8.24 -3.14 14.23
C VAL A 224 7.86 -1.84 14.96
N HIS A 225 6.67 -1.27 14.69
CA HIS A 225 6.25 0.01 15.25
C HIS A 225 5.41 -0.11 16.53
N GLU A 226 5.03 -1.31 16.97
CA GLU A 226 4.38 -1.51 18.28
C GLU A 226 5.32 -1.14 19.45
N GLY A 227 6.63 -1.05 19.21
CA GLY A 227 7.64 -0.65 20.18
C GLY A 227 7.76 0.86 20.44
N GLN A 228 6.92 1.73 19.86
CA GLN A 228 7.14 3.18 19.91
C GLN A 228 6.91 3.86 21.28
N TYR A 229 6.23 3.22 22.23
CA TYR A 229 6.18 3.71 23.62
C TYR A 229 6.83 2.75 24.63
N PHE A 230 6.82 1.44 24.36
CA PHE A 230 7.39 0.41 25.23
C PHE A 230 8.19 -0.59 24.38
N ARG A 231 9.47 -0.28 24.15
CA ARG A 231 10.38 -1.10 23.32
C ARG A 231 10.60 -2.50 23.88
N GLU A 232 10.35 -2.66 25.18
CA GLU A 232 10.47 -3.89 25.92
C GLU A 232 9.24 -4.79 25.76
N PHE A 233 8.12 -4.27 25.24
CA PHE A 233 6.88 -5.03 25.11
C PHE A 233 7.01 -6.14 24.06
N SER A 234 7.08 -7.36 24.54
CA SER A 234 6.90 -8.59 23.77
C SER A 234 5.59 -9.27 24.15
N ARG A 235 4.77 -9.67 23.17
CA ARG A 235 3.53 -10.44 23.41
C ARG A 235 3.82 -11.77 24.12
N GLU A 236 4.93 -12.42 23.78
CA GLU A 236 5.38 -13.66 24.44
C GLU A 236 5.65 -13.46 25.94
N LYS A 237 6.15 -12.27 26.32
CA LYS A 237 6.53 -11.97 27.72
C LYS A 237 5.44 -11.27 28.53
N HIS A 238 4.60 -10.47 27.89
CA HIS A 238 3.68 -9.52 28.56
C HIS A 238 2.20 -9.79 28.31
N VAL A 239 1.86 -10.77 27.46
CA VAL A 239 0.47 -11.19 27.25
C VAL A 239 0.31 -12.60 27.80
N THR A 240 -0.71 -12.79 28.62
CA THR A 240 -1.10 -14.09 29.17
C THR A 240 -2.51 -14.43 28.70
N GLU A 241 -2.80 -15.73 28.64
CA GLU A 241 -4.17 -16.20 28.52
C GLU A 241 -5.02 -15.70 29.71
N PRO A 242 -6.28 -15.34 29.49
CA PRO A 242 -7.17 -14.90 30.57
C PRO A 242 -7.31 -15.93 31.68
N PHE A 243 -7.26 -15.47 32.94
CA PHE A 243 -7.45 -16.32 34.12
C PHE A 243 -8.32 -15.62 35.18
N PRO A 244 -8.99 -16.38 36.07
CA PRO A 244 -9.72 -15.79 37.19
C PRO A 244 -8.79 -15.03 38.14
N ILE A 245 -9.00 -13.72 38.28
CA ILE A 245 -8.18 -12.86 39.14
C ILE A 245 -8.43 -13.21 40.61
N PRO A 246 -7.39 -13.56 41.40
CA PRO A 246 -7.55 -13.87 42.82
C PRO A 246 -8.24 -12.75 43.60
N ALA A 247 -9.05 -13.12 44.59
CA ALA A 247 -9.87 -12.17 45.35
C ALA A 247 -9.03 -11.18 46.19
N TRP A 248 -7.80 -11.58 46.55
CA TRP A 248 -6.90 -10.80 47.39
C TRP A 248 -6.00 -9.82 46.61
N TRP A 249 -6.03 -9.83 45.28
CA TRP A 249 -5.27 -8.87 44.45
C TRP A 249 -5.87 -7.47 44.55
N ARG A 250 -5.00 -6.46 44.59
CA ARG A 250 -5.41 -5.06 44.63
C ARG A 250 -5.90 -4.66 43.25
N ARG A 251 -7.09 -4.08 43.18
CA ARG A 251 -7.73 -3.65 41.93
C ARG A 251 -7.78 -2.15 41.85
N PHE A 252 -7.44 -1.60 40.68
CA PHE A 252 -7.54 -0.18 40.40
C PHE A 252 -7.88 0.06 38.95
N ARG A 253 -8.26 1.30 38.63
CA ARG A 253 -8.62 1.72 37.29
C ARG A 253 -7.80 2.92 36.91
N SER A 254 -7.36 2.96 35.65
CA SER A 254 -6.89 4.18 35.02
C SER A 254 -7.91 4.60 33.98
N MET A 255 -8.18 5.90 33.91
CA MET A 255 -9.15 6.47 32.99
C MET A 255 -8.48 7.59 32.22
N ASP A 256 -8.64 7.54 30.89
CA ASP A 256 -8.30 8.62 29.99
C ASP A 256 -9.61 9.24 29.46
N TRP A 257 -9.78 10.52 29.74
CA TRP A 257 -11.02 11.24 29.45
C TRP A 257 -10.99 11.83 28.04
N GLY A 258 -11.91 11.39 27.19
CA GLY A 258 -12.15 11.96 25.87
C GLY A 258 -13.43 12.80 25.83
N TYR A 259 -13.37 14.02 25.28
CA TYR A 259 -14.53 14.90 25.12
C TYR A 259 -15.14 14.80 23.71
N ASN A 260 -14.33 15.04 22.68
CA ASN A 260 -14.68 14.78 21.28
C ASN A 260 -14.13 13.43 20.78
N ASP A 261 -13.21 12.83 21.53
CA ASP A 261 -12.57 11.54 21.25
C ASP A 261 -13.08 10.45 22.20
N PRO A 262 -12.88 9.16 21.89
CA PRO A 262 -13.31 8.06 22.75
C PRO A 262 -12.66 8.10 24.14
N CYS A 263 -13.44 7.79 25.17
CA CYS A 263 -12.94 7.57 26.53
C CYS A 263 -12.38 6.15 26.67
N CYS A 264 -11.25 6.01 27.39
CA CYS A 264 -10.64 4.72 27.70
C CYS A 264 -10.61 4.47 29.22
N VAL A 265 -11.05 3.28 29.65
CA VAL A 265 -10.94 2.83 31.05
C VAL A 265 -10.24 1.47 31.07
N LEU A 266 -9.06 1.42 31.68
CA LEU A 266 -8.30 0.19 31.87
C LEU A 266 -8.46 -0.31 33.30
N TRP A 267 -8.72 -1.62 33.43
CA TRP A 267 -8.84 -2.30 34.71
C TRP A 267 -7.54 -3.05 35.00
N HIS A 268 -6.99 -2.81 36.18
CA HIS A 268 -5.72 -3.39 36.63
C HIS A 268 -5.92 -4.22 37.88
N ALA A 269 -5.14 -5.29 38.01
CA ALA A 269 -5.06 -6.09 39.23
C ALA A 269 -3.60 -6.52 39.47
N VAL A 270 -3.08 -6.27 40.67
CA VAL A 270 -1.70 -6.60 41.11
C VAL A 270 -1.66 -7.13 42.54
#